data_AF-A0A973B5S9-F1
#
_entry.id   AF-A0A973B5S9-F1
#
_cell.length_a   1.000
_cell.length_b   1.000
_cell.length_c   1.000
_cell.angle_alpha   90.00
_cell.angle_beta   90.00
_cell.angle_gamma   90.00
#
_symmetry.space_group_name_H-M   'P 1'
#
loop_
_entity.id
_entity.type
_entity.pdbx_description
1 polymer ?
#
loop_
_entity_poly.entity_id
_entity_poly.type
_entity_poly.pdbx_seq_one_letter_code
_entity_poly.pdbx_strand_id
1 'polypeptide(L)'
;RGEDSFLIGELDQWGGHCGKGDDYHYHAAPLHLSTTSGLKPIAFALDGFAVYGAKEPDGSTMKTLDESHGHVGSNNVYHYHGTNDYPYVIGSMKGKVNVDPSTSAPENQIIPQAFSNPLRPALTPLNGASITAFSAPTASSYLLTYKIGTKTGSVQYSWTNANLYTFVFTDVDGKQTNTTYQRK
;
A
#
# COMPACT_ATOMS: atom_id res chain seq x y z
N ARG A 1 13.94 -1.60 -10.76
CA ARG A 1 14.25 -2.59 -11.82
C ARG A 1 13.20 -2.59 -12.95
N GLY A 2 12.13 -1.78 -12.88
CA GLY A 2 11.14 -1.70 -13.97
C GLY A 2 10.39 -3.02 -14.21
N GLU A 3 10.43 -3.92 -13.23
CA GLU A 3 9.77 -5.22 -13.26
C GLU A 3 8.38 -5.10 -12.63
N ASP A 4 7.47 -5.99 -13.02
CA ASP A 4 6.13 -6.06 -12.46
C ASP A 4 6.18 -6.71 -11.07
N SER A 5 6.07 -5.89 -10.01
CA SER A 5 6.09 -6.32 -8.61
C SER A 5 5.02 -7.37 -8.28
N PHE A 6 3.88 -7.39 -8.97
CA PHE A 6 2.86 -8.41 -8.77
C PHE A 6 3.36 -9.77 -9.26
N LEU A 7 3.90 -9.82 -10.48
CA LEU A 7 4.35 -11.07 -11.11
C LEU A 7 5.59 -11.67 -10.45
N ILE A 8 6.48 -10.84 -9.89
CA ILE A 8 7.68 -11.32 -9.18
C ILE A 8 7.40 -11.67 -7.70
N GLY A 9 6.15 -11.52 -7.23
CA GLY A 9 5.73 -11.96 -5.91
C GLY A 9 6.13 -11.02 -4.76
N GLU A 10 6.32 -9.73 -5.03
CA GLU A 10 6.58 -8.72 -3.99
C GLU A 10 5.29 -8.24 -3.30
N LEU A 11 4.14 -8.44 -3.94
CA LEU A 11 2.83 -7.97 -3.46
C LEU A 11 2.04 -9.09 -2.78
N ASP A 12 1.19 -8.71 -1.82
CA ASP A 12 0.21 -9.60 -1.23
C ASP A 12 -0.98 -9.86 -2.18
N GLN A 13 -1.94 -10.69 -1.72
CA GLN A 13 -3.12 -11.03 -2.50
C GLN A 13 -4.02 -9.84 -2.87
N TRP A 14 -3.83 -8.69 -2.24
CA TRP A 14 -4.57 -7.45 -2.50
C TRP A 14 -3.78 -6.47 -3.37
N GLY A 15 -2.59 -6.85 -3.82
CA GLY A 15 -1.77 -6.04 -4.72
C GLY A 15 -1.00 -4.94 -4.00
N GLY A 16 -0.73 -5.08 -2.70
CA GLY A 16 0.06 -4.12 -1.94
C GLY A 16 1.16 -4.78 -1.11
N HIS A 17 2.01 -3.96 -0.50
CA HIS A 17 3.01 -4.43 0.44
C HIS A 17 3.37 -3.37 1.47
N CYS A 18 4.08 -3.81 2.52
CA CYS A 18 4.65 -2.88 3.50
C CYS A 18 5.92 -2.23 2.94
N GLY A 19 5.99 -0.90 3.04
CA GLY A 19 7.16 -0.12 2.70
C GLY A 19 8.16 -0.03 3.85
N LYS A 20 9.30 0.62 3.58
CA LYS A 20 10.31 0.91 4.61
C LYS A 20 9.88 2.00 5.59
N GLY A 21 8.80 2.74 5.27
CA GLY A 21 8.24 3.81 6.08
C GLY A 21 7.31 3.35 7.20
N ASP A 22 7.31 2.05 7.52
CA ASP A 22 6.27 1.38 8.31
C ASP A 22 4.84 1.64 7.76
N ASP A 23 4.74 1.86 6.45
CA ASP A 23 3.51 2.09 5.70
C ASP A 23 3.08 0.83 4.96
N TYR A 24 1.81 0.75 4.57
CA TYR A 24 1.30 -0.23 3.62
C TYR A 24 0.71 0.51 2.43
N HIS A 25 1.11 0.13 1.21
CA HIS A 25 0.65 0.78 -0.01
C HIS A 25 0.38 -0.23 -1.11
N TYR A 26 -0.51 0.16 -2.03
CA TYR A 26 -0.91 -0.64 -3.17
C TYR A 26 -0.08 -0.30 -4.40
N HIS A 27 0.32 -1.33 -5.15
CA HIS A 27 0.91 -1.22 -6.49
C HIS A 27 -0.06 -1.63 -7.60
N ALA A 28 -1.12 -2.38 -7.25
CA ALA A 28 -2.26 -2.67 -8.11
C ALA A 28 -3.55 -2.09 -7.50
N ALA A 29 -4.58 -1.85 -8.31
CA ALA A 29 -5.84 -1.32 -7.78
C ALA A 29 -6.42 -2.24 -6.69
N PRO A 30 -6.82 -1.70 -5.52
CA PRO A 30 -7.40 -2.49 -4.44
C PRO A 30 -8.87 -2.83 -4.73
N LEU A 31 -9.12 -3.67 -5.73
CA LEU A 31 -10.46 -3.98 -6.25
C LEU A 31 -11.41 -4.56 -5.19
N HIS A 32 -10.86 -5.20 -4.16
CA HIS A 32 -11.65 -5.71 -3.03
C HIS A 32 -12.40 -4.59 -2.28
N LEU A 33 -11.89 -3.35 -2.30
CA LEU A 33 -12.56 -2.20 -1.69
C LEU A 33 -13.89 -1.85 -2.37
N SER A 34 -14.12 -2.28 -3.62
CA SER A 34 -15.42 -2.11 -4.29
C SER A 34 -16.56 -2.82 -3.55
N THR A 35 -16.28 -3.85 -2.75
CA THR A 35 -17.30 -4.49 -1.89
C THR A 35 -17.81 -3.55 -0.80
N THR A 36 -16.97 -2.61 -0.35
CA THR A 36 -17.29 -1.60 0.67
C THR A 36 -17.74 -0.29 0.04
N SER A 37 -17.07 0.18 -1.04
CA SER A 37 -17.39 1.45 -1.70
C SER A 37 -18.62 1.36 -2.60
N GLY A 38 -19.00 0.15 -3.04
CA GLY A 38 -20.07 -0.05 -4.01
C GLY A 38 -19.71 0.57 -5.35
N LEU A 39 -20.55 1.50 -5.83
CA LEU A 39 -20.33 2.26 -7.07
C LEU A 39 -19.52 3.55 -6.85
N LYS A 40 -19.04 3.82 -5.62
CA LYS A 40 -18.17 4.96 -5.34
C LYS A 40 -16.72 4.64 -5.73
N PRO A 41 -15.90 5.66 -6.01
CA PRO A 41 -14.48 5.48 -6.27
C PRO A 41 -13.78 4.68 -5.15
N ILE A 42 -12.82 3.85 -5.54
CA ILE A 42 -11.93 3.13 -4.60
C ILE A 42 -10.69 3.94 -4.25
N ALA A 43 -10.35 4.94 -5.07
CA ALA A 43 -9.27 5.89 -4.85
C ALA A 43 -9.47 7.16 -5.69
N PHE A 44 -8.58 8.13 -5.51
CA PHE A 44 -8.42 9.29 -6.38
C PHE A 44 -6.96 9.41 -6.80
N ALA A 45 -6.72 9.69 -8.07
CA ALA A 45 -5.41 9.94 -8.62
C ALA A 45 -4.88 11.32 -8.20
N LEU A 46 -3.57 11.54 -8.31
CA LEU A 46 -2.92 12.80 -7.93
C LEU A 46 -3.30 13.98 -8.84
N ASP A 47 -3.85 13.69 -10.03
CA ASP A 47 -4.41 14.70 -10.93
C ASP A 47 -5.89 15.02 -10.63
N GLY A 48 -6.47 14.41 -9.60
CA GLY A 48 -7.81 14.67 -9.10
C GLY A 48 -8.92 13.80 -9.70
N PHE A 49 -8.64 12.95 -10.69
CA PHE A 49 -9.66 12.07 -11.24
C PHE A 49 -9.92 10.86 -10.33
N ALA A 50 -11.18 10.43 -10.31
CA ALA A 50 -11.59 9.25 -9.57
C ALA A 50 -11.01 7.96 -10.17
N VAL A 51 -10.76 6.98 -9.32
CA VAL A 51 -10.39 5.61 -9.71
C VAL A 51 -11.51 4.67 -9.28
N TYR A 52 -12.12 3.99 -10.23
CA TYR A 52 -13.18 3.00 -9.99
C TYR A 52 -12.66 1.57 -10.09
N GLY A 53 -13.44 0.60 -9.60
CA GLY A 53 -13.20 -0.82 -9.84
C GLY A 53 -13.70 -1.25 -11.23
N ALA A 54 -14.21 -2.47 -11.36
CA ALA A 54 -14.66 -3.04 -12.64
C ALA A 54 -16.01 -2.52 -13.18
N LYS A 55 -16.59 -1.46 -12.57
CA LYS A 55 -17.89 -0.91 -12.95
C LYS A 55 -17.83 0.61 -13.11
N GLU A 56 -18.67 1.11 -14.00
CA GLU A 56 -18.95 2.54 -14.14
C GLU A 56 -19.70 3.08 -12.91
N PRO A 57 -19.73 4.42 -12.71
CA PRO A 57 -20.45 5.03 -11.59
C PRO A 57 -21.97 4.76 -11.60
N ASP A 58 -22.55 4.47 -12.77
CA ASP A 58 -23.96 4.09 -12.93
C ASP A 58 -24.22 2.59 -12.76
N GLY A 59 -23.18 1.80 -12.52
CA GLY A 59 -23.24 0.35 -12.31
C GLY A 59 -23.16 -0.49 -13.58
N SER A 60 -23.07 0.13 -14.76
CA SER A 60 -22.78 -0.58 -16.00
C SER A 60 -21.35 -1.13 -16.02
N THR A 61 -21.07 -2.03 -16.96
CA THR A 61 -19.73 -2.62 -17.12
C THR A 61 -18.75 -1.56 -17.59
N MET A 62 -17.53 -1.59 -17.04
CA MET A 62 -16.41 -0.76 -17.45
C MET A 62 -16.22 -0.77 -18.97
N LYS A 63 -16.05 0.40 -19.56
CA LYS A 63 -15.78 0.57 -21.00
C LYS A 63 -14.31 0.30 -21.34
N THR A 64 -14.00 0.33 -22.64
CA THR A 64 -12.62 0.24 -23.12
C THR A 64 -11.80 1.41 -22.59
N LEU A 65 -10.66 1.09 -21.98
CA LEU A 65 -9.73 2.06 -21.41
C LEU A 65 -8.77 2.60 -22.47
N ASP A 66 -8.33 3.85 -22.30
CA ASP A 66 -7.25 4.47 -23.06
C ASP A 66 -5.86 4.12 -22.50
N GLU A 67 -4.80 4.68 -23.08
CA GLU A 67 -3.41 4.44 -22.67
C GLU A 67 -3.09 4.88 -21.23
N SER A 68 -3.90 5.78 -20.66
CA SER A 68 -3.77 6.24 -19.27
C SER A 68 -4.54 5.33 -18.31
N HIS A 69 -5.17 4.26 -18.81
CA HIS A 69 -5.96 3.28 -18.06
C HIS A 69 -7.28 3.85 -17.51
N GLY A 70 -7.92 4.71 -18.30
CA GLY A 70 -9.21 5.33 -17.98
C GLY A 70 -10.02 5.69 -19.23
N HIS A 71 -11.13 6.40 -19.06
CA HIS A 71 -11.91 6.93 -20.19
C HIS A 71 -12.78 8.11 -19.77
N VAL A 72 -13.37 8.80 -20.75
CA VAL A 72 -14.41 9.81 -20.52
C VAL A 72 -15.76 9.13 -20.31
N GLY A 73 -16.37 9.34 -19.15
CA GLY A 73 -17.68 8.80 -18.79
C GLY A 73 -18.83 9.42 -19.59
N SER A 74 -20.03 8.86 -19.44
CA SER A 74 -21.27 9.40 -20.03
C SER A 74 -21.62 10.80 -19.51
N ASN A 75 -21.14 11.14 -18.31
CA ASN A 75 -21.23 12.47 -17.70
C ASN A 75 -20.17 13.47 -18.23
N ASN A 76 -19.38 13.08 -19.25
CA ASN A 76 -18.29 13.87 -19.82
C ASN A 76 -17.15 14.17 -18.84
N VAL A 77 -16.99 13.35 -17.80
CA VAL A 77 -15.88 13.44 -16.83
C VAL A 77 -14.96 12.23 -17.00
N TYR A 78 -13.67 12.50 -17.15
CA TYR A 78 -12.65 11.45 -17.21
C TYR A 78 -12.50 10.74 -15.85
N HIS A 79 -12.28 9.44 -15.87
CA HIS A 79 -11.95 8.66 -14.68
C HIS A 79 -11.13 7.43 -15.05
N TYR A 80 -10.37 6.93 -14.07
CA TYR A 80 -9.55 5.73 -14.21
C TYR A 80 -10.30 4.51 -13.71
N HIS A 81 -9.81 3.34 -14.12
CA HIS A 81 -10.25 2.07 -13.57
C HIS A 81 -9.08 1.22 -13.08
N GLY A 82 -9.37 0.38 -12.09
CA GLY A 82 -8.53 -0.74 -11.71
C GLY A 82 -8.87 -2.00 -12.50
N THR A 83 -7.86 -2.78 -12.86
CA THR A 83 -7.99 -4.08 -13.56
C THR A 83 -7.06 -5.13 -12.95
N ASN A 84 -7.29 -6.40 -13.31
CA ASN A 84 -6.38 -7.50 -12.94
C ASN A 84 -5.19 -7.65 -13.90
N ASP A 85 -5.20 -6.93 -15.02
CA ASP A 85 -4.11 -6.95 -16.00
C ASP A 85 -3.27 -5.68 -15.89
N TYR A 86 -1.96 -5.80 -16.16
CA TYR A 86 -1.02 -4.67 -16.24
C TYR A 86 -1.56 -3.56 -17.17
N PRO A 87 -1.47 -2.27 -16.81
CA PRO A 87 -0.75 -1.69 -15.67
C PRO A 87 -1.48 -1.77 -14.32
N TYR A 88 -2.59 -2.52 -14.22
CA TYR A 88 -3.46 -2.70 -13.05
C TYR A 88 -4.22 -1.45 -12.62
N VAL A 89 -3.61 -0.28 -12.72
CA VAL A 89 -4.17 1.04 -12.38
C VAL A 89 -3.30 2.13 -13.02
N ILE A 90 -3.92 3.23 -13.47
CA ILE A 90 -3.29 4.48 -13.97
C ILE A 90 -1.97 4.28 -14.72
N GLY A 91 -2.01 4.13 -16.04
CA GLY A 91 -0.81 4.03 -16.87
C GLY A 91 -0.05 5.36 -16.99
N SER A 92 -0.77 6.49 -16.92
CA SER A 92 -0.21 7.84 -16.93
C SER A 92 -1.24 8.84 -16.39
N MET A 93 -0.79 10.01 -15.93
CA MET A 93 -1.71 11.07 -15.48
C MET A 93 -2.30 11.81 -16.69
N LYS A 94 -3.63 11.80 -16.79
CA LYS A 94 -4.42 12.49 -17.80
C LYS A 94 -4.59 13.97 -17.50
N GLY A 95 -4.71 14.31 -16.22
CA GLY A 95 -4.87 15.68 -15.74
C GLY A 95 -3.54 16.40 -15.54
N LYS A 96 -3.64 17.65 -15.09
CA LYS A 96 -2.47 18.47 -14.78
C LYS A 96 -1.98 18.16 -13.37
N VAL A 97 -0.69 17.89 -13.25
CA VAL A 97 0.02 17.73 -11.97
C VAL A 97 1.18 18.72 -11.87
N ASN A 98 1.63 19.00 -10.65
CA ASN A 98 2.93 19.66 -10.46
C ASN A 98 3.98 18.58 -10.23
N VAL A 99 5.15 18.74 -10.85
CA VAL A 99 6.28 17.83 -10.68
C VAL A 99 7.41 18.54 -9.94
N ASP A 100 8.17 17.78 -9.15
CA ASP A 100 9.36 18.29 -8.49
C ASP A 100 10.41 18.66 -9.56
N PRO A 101 10.77 19.95 -9.68
CA PRO A 101 11.71 20.41 -10.70
C PRO A 101 13.14 19.91 -10.50
N SER A 102 13.47 19.34 -9.34
CA SER A 102 14.78 18.73 -9.07
C SER A 102 14.90 17.29 -9.58
N THR A 103 13.77 16.69 -9.98
CA THR A 103 13.71 15.32 -10.52
C THR A 103 13.48 15.34 -12.03
N SER A 104 13.93 14.30 -12.73
CA SER A 104 13.74 14.15 -14.18
C SER A 104 13.17 12.79 -14.50
N ALA A 105 12.45 12.68 -15.62
CA ALA A 105 11.87 11.42 -16.07
C ALA A 105 12.95 10.35 -16.27
N PRO A 106 12.67 9.06 -15.98
CA PRO A 106 11.37 8.49 -15.60
C PRO A 106 11.04 8.57 -14.09
N GLU A 107 11.89 9.22 -13.30
CA GLU A 107 11.77 9.30 -11.82
C GLU A 107 11.22 10.66 -11.37
N ASN A 108 10.43 11.32 -12.23
CA ASN A 108 9.84 12.62 -11.95
C ASN A 108 8.73 12.50 -10.89
N GLN A 109 8.94 13.15 -9.75
CA GLN A 109 8.04 13.06 -8.61
C GLN A 109 6.87 14.03 -8.75
N ILE A 110 5.62 13.58 -8.53
CA ILE A 110 4.46 14.48 -8.42
C ILE A 110 4.39 15.10 -7.02
N ILE A 111 4.08 16.40 -6.94
CA ILE A 111 3.91 17.14 -5.67
C ILE A 111 2.60 17.96 -5.65
N PRO A 112 1.88 18.02 -4.52
CA PRO A 112 2.10 17.24 -3.30
C PRO A 112 1.63 15.80 -3.46
N GLN A 113 2.23 14.90 -2.69
CA GLN A 113 1.72 13.54 -2.47
C GLN A 113 1.89 13.19 -0.99
N ALA A 114 1.17 12.18 -0.51
CA ALA A 114 1.30 11.76 0.88
C ALA A 114 2.70 11.18 1.13
N PHE A 115 3.26 11.48 2.31
CA PHE A 115 4.50 10.89 2.79
C PHE A 115 4.27 10.24 4.15
N SER A 116 4.84 9.05 4.34
CA SER A 116 4.97 8.44 5.66
C SER A 116 6.39 8.67 6.17
N ASN A 117 6.50 8.90 7.48
CA ASN A 117 7.78 8.90 8.17
C ASN A 117 7.83 7.68 9.07
N PRO A 118 8.84 6.81 8.93
CA PRO A 118 8.94 5.64 9.77
C PRO A 118 9.14 6.05 11.22
N LEU A 119 8.53 5.29 12.13
CA LEU A 119 8.69 5.49 13.57
C LEU A 119 10.09 5.06 14.05
N ARG A 120 10.72 4.14 13.32
CA ARG A 120 12.01 3.53 13.65
C ARG A 120 12.85 3.28 12.39
N PRO A 121 14.18 3.13 12.52
CA PRO A 121 15.00 2.66 11.40
C PRO A 121 14.55 1.29 10.89
N ALA A 122 14.66 1.09 9.57
CA ALA A 122 14.47 -0.21 8.97
C ALA A 122 15.53 -1.21 9.48
N LEU A 123 15.10 -2.45 9.74
CA LEU A 123 15.98 -3.54 10.15
C LEU A 123 16.41 -4.38 8.94
N THR A 124 17.32 -5.34 9.16
CA THR A 124 17.70 -6.31 8.13
C THR A 124 16.50 -7.19 7.76
N PRO A 125 16.23 -7.41 6.45
CA PRO A 125 15.20 -8.33 6.00
C PRO A 125 15.39 -9.75 6.57
N LEU A 126 14.28 -10.36 7.03
CA LEU A 126 14.27 -11.74 7.50
C LEU A 126 13.95 -12.67 6.32
N ASN A 127 14.99 -13.19 5.67
CA ASN A 127 14.84 -14.08 4.52
C ASN A 127 14.12 -15.38 4.92
N GLY A 128 13.12 -15.78 4.14
CA GLY A 128 12.32 -16.99 4.38
C GLY A 128 11.31 -16.86 5.52
N ALA A 129 11.10 -15.65 6.06
CA ALA A 129 10.05 -15.41 7.02
C ALA A 129 8.67 -15.40 6.34
N SER A 130 7.68 -16.00 7.00
CA SER A 130 6.27 -15.90 6.64
C SER A 130 5.45 -15.45 7.84
N ILE A 131 4.59 -14.45 7.66
CA ILE A 131 3.67 -14.01 8.72
C ILE A 131 2.57 -15.06 8.84
N THR A 132 2.34 -15.56 10.05
CA THR A 132 1.36 -16.64 10.31
C THR A 132 0.20 -16.20 11.19
N ALA A 133 0.35 -15.11 11.94
CA ALA A 133 -0.74 -14.54 12.72
C ALA A 133 -0.51 -13.05 13.01
N PHE A 134 -1.62 -12.33 13.17
CA PHE A 134 -1.65 -10.96 13.65
C PHE A 134 -2.82 -10.80 14.62
N SER A 135 -2.59 -10.16 15.75
CA SER A 135 -3.63 -9.85 16.71
C SER A 135 -3.43 -8.47 17.33
N ALA A 136 -4.50 -7.94 17.93
CA ALA A 136 -4.50 -6.73 18.72
C ALA A 136 -4.82 -7.09 20.18
N PRO A 137 -3.83 -7.52 20.99
CA PRO A 137 -4.08 -7.98 22.36
C PRO A 137 -4.73 -6.91 23.24
N THR A 138 -4.46 -5.64 22.96
CA THR A 138 -5.09 -4.49 23.61
C THR A 138 -5.39 -3.41 22.56
N ALA A 139 -6.13 -2.37 22.95
CA ALA A 139 -6.37 -1.20 22.09
C ALA A 139 -5.09 -0.42 21.72
N SER A 140 -4.00 -0.65 22.45
CA SER A 140 -2.71 0.03 22.23
C SER A 140 -1.55 -0.94 22.03
N SER A 141 -1.83 -2.13 21.50
CA SER A 141 -0.79 -3.08 21.15
C SER A 141 -1.18 -4.02 20.01
N TYR A 142 -0.17 -4.45 19.26
CA TYR A 142 -0.27 -5.50 18.26
C TYR A 142 0.76 -6.59 18.54
N LEU A 143 0.43 -7.80 18.11
CA LEU A 143 1.32 -8.95 18.09
C LEU A 143 1.32 -9.55 16.69
N LEU A 144 2.47 -9.50 16.03
CA LEU A 144 2.73 -10.19 14.78
C LEU A 144 3.54 -11.45 15.08
N THR A 145 3.08 -12.60 14.58
CA THR A 145 3.79 -13.87 14.67
C THR A 145 4.24 -14.30 13.29
N TYR A 146 5.48 -14.75 13.17
CA TYR A 146 6.05 -15.23 11.93
C TYR A 146 6.77 -16.55 12.13
N LYS A 147 7.05 -17.26 11.03
CA LYS A 147 7.89 -18.44 11.01
C LYS A 147 9.06 -18.29 10.05
N ILE A 148 10.19 -18.89 10.39
CA ILE A 148 11.29 -19.20 9.46
C ILE A 148 11.44 -20.72 9.47
N GLY A 149 11.02 -21.36 8.38
CA GLY A 149 10.84 -22.82 8.36
C GLY A 149 9.78 -23.26 9.37
N THR A 150 10.15 -24.13 10.31
CA THR A 150 9.25 -24.62 11.37
C THR A 150 9.31 -23.83 12.67
N LYS A 151 10.30 -22.95 12.83
CA LYS A 151 10.51 -22.18 14.05
C LYS A 151 9.66 -20.90 14.02
N THR A 152 9.20 -20.48 15.19
CA THR A 152 8.31 -19.33 15.37
C THR A 152 9.04 -18.19 16.06
N GLY A 153 8.86 -16.97 15.56
CA GLY A 153 9.26 -15.73 16.22
C GLY A 153 8.08 -14.77 16.29
N SER A 154 8.28 -13.62 16.94
CA SER A 154 7.23 -12.60 17.06
C SER A 154 7.77 -11.18 17.15
N VAL A 155 6.90 -10.23 16.82
CA VAL A 155 7.09 -8.81 17.07
C VAL A 155 5.88 -8.31 17.84
N GLN A 156 6.09 -7.96 19.10
CA GLN A 156 5.10 -7.24 19.88
C GLN A 156 5.40 -5.75 19.79
N TYR A 157 4.37 -4.96 19.54
CA TYR A 157 4.45 -3.52 19.41
C TYR A 157 3.34 -2.89 20.26
N SER A 158 3.66 -1.87 21.04
CA SER A 158 2.69 -1.19 21.91
C SER A 158 3.01 0.29 22.05
N TRP A 159 2.01 1.10 22.41
CA TRP A 159 2.18 2.54 22.60
C TRP A 159 1.41 3.09 23.79
N THR A 160 1.89 4.23 24.30
CA THR A 160 1.22 5.00 25.35
C THR A 160 0.55 6.25 24.77
N ASN A 161 -0.30 6.90 25.57
CA ASN A 161 -0.91 8.19 25.22
C ASN A 161 0.14 9.32 25.08
N ALA A 162 1.36 9.11 25.56
CA ALA A 162 2.48 10.03 25.39
C ALA A 162 3.27 9.77 24.10
N ASN A 163 2.74 8.97 23.15
CA ASN A 163 3.42 8.60 21.90
C ASN A 163 4.79 7.92 22.11
N LEU A 164 4.95 7.23 23.24
CA LEU A 164 6.09 6.35 23.48
C LEU A 164 5.73 4.96 22.96
N TYR A 165 6.44 4.51 21.95
CA TYR A 165 6.25 3.22 21.31
C TYR A 165 7.33 2.25 21.78
N THR A 166 6.93 1.01 22.08
CA THR A 166 7.83 -0.08 22.51
C THR A 166 7.69 -1.23 21.55
N PHE A 167 8.81 -1.78 21.10
CA PHE A 167 8.90 -3.00 20.30
C PHE A 167 9.66 -4.07 21.08
N VAL A 168 9.11 -5.27 21.12
CA VAL A 168 9.74 -6.48 21.64
C VAL A 168 9.85 -7.46 20.48
N PHE A 169 11.07 -7.62 19.96
CA PHE A 169 11.38 -8.58 18.91
C PHE A 169 11.81 -9.88 19.59
N THR A 170 11.09 -10.97 19.35
CA THR A 170 11.50 -12.32 19.74
C THR A 170 11.91 -13.07 18.47
N ASP A 171 13.18 -13.44 18.37
CA ASP A 171 13.67 -14.23 17.24
C ASP A 171 13.24 -15.71 17.34
N VAL A 172 13.54 -16.47 16.30
CA VAL A 172 13.17 -17.89 16.19
C VAL A 172 13.90 -18.83 17.15
N ASP A 173 14.95 -18.33 17.83
CA ASP A 173 15.68 -19.04 18.88
C ASP A 173 15.26 -18.55 20.29
N GLY A 174 14.26 -17.65 20.36
CA GLY A 174 13.68 -17.13 21.58
C GLY A 174 14.43 -15.94 22.19
N LYS A 175 15.46 -15.41 21.52
CA LYS A 175 16.19 -14.24 22.00
C LYS A 175 15.35 -12.99 21.80
N GLN A 176 15.27 -12.16 22.84
CA GLN A 176 14.52 -10.92 22.82
C GLN A 176 15.41 -9.69 22.65
N THR A 177 14.93 -8.74 21.87
CA THR A 177 15.48 -7.38 21.77
C THR A 177 14.36 -6.37 21.95
N ASN A 178 14.55 -5.44 22.89
CA ASN A 178 13.55 -4.43 23.23
C ASN A 178 14.05 -3.05 22.80
N THR A 179 13.21 -2.30 22.09
CA THR A 179 13.52 -0.92 21.68
C THR A 179 12.33 -0.01 21.92
N THR A 180 12.62 1.28 22.18
CA THR A 180 11.61 2.31 22.40
C THR A 180 11.85 3.50 21.49
N TYR A 181 10.78 4.08 20.95
CA TYR A 181 10.81 5.23 20.06
C TYR A 181 9.79 6.27 20.53
N GLN A 182 10.23 7.52 20.68
CA GLN A 182 9.35 8.64 21.01
C GLN A 182 8.96 9.35 19.71
N ARG A 183 7.68 9.31 19.35
CA ARG A 183 7.16 10.16 18.28
C ARG A 183 6.88 11.55 18.86
N LYS A 184 7.48 12.57 18.26
CA LYS A 184 7.23 13.98 18.59
C LYS A 184 5.97 14.48 17.91
#